data_AF-A0A4U7C1X9-F1
#
_entry.id   AF-A0A4U7C1X9-F1
#
_cell.length_a   1.000
_cell.length_b   1.000
_cell.length_c   1.000
_cell.angle_alpha   90.00
_cell.angle_beta   90.00
_cell.angle_gamma   90.00
#
_symmetry.space_group_name_H-M   'P 1'
#
loop_
_entity.id
_entity.type
_entity.pdbx_description
1 polymer ?
#
loop_
_entity_poly.entity_id
_entity_poly.type
_entity_poly.pdbx_seq_one_letter_code
_entity_poly.pdbx_strand_id
1 'polypeptide(L)'
;MEREQLRAESTLVVTVNSSSEFHGDITDGIEALKRGDAVDFTPTLSFTSYDDLMETLTPRVLDLIEAIRREEPASINETARVVDRDVKNVHEELSRLAQLGIIFFEENGQSKRPVVWFDELLINLPFDPEAGDTTAATP
;
A
#
# COMPACT_ATOMS: atom_id res chain seq x y z
N MET A 1 0.19 12.67 -30.24
CA MET A 1 0.86 12.85 -28.95
C MET A 1 -0.12 12.43 -27.87
N GLU A 2 -0.37 11.13 -27.73
CA GLU A 2 -1.49 10.63 -26.89
C GLU A 2 -1.26 9.18 -26.40
N ARG A 3 -0.01 8.70 -26.41
CA ARG A 3 0.34 7.32 -26.02
C ARG A 3 1.42 7.23 -24.94
N GLU A 4 1.89 8.37 -24.45
CA GLU A 4 2.83 8.44 -23.31
C GLU A 4 2.11 8.60 -21.97
N GLN A 5 0.80 8.84 -21.97
CA GLN A 5 0.02 9.19 -20.77
C GLN A 5 -0.51 7.99 -19.98
N LEU A 6 -0.28 6.76 -20.45
CA LEU A 6 -0.73 5.52 -19.79
C LEU A 6 0.44 4.71 -19.22
N ARG A 7 1.62 5.31 -19.07
CA ARG A 7 2.76 4.68 -18.38
C ARG A 7 2.89 5.27 -16.97
N ALA A 8 2.24 4.61 -16.02
CA ALA A 8 2.63 4.55 -14.61
C ALA A 8 2.58 5.85 -13.78
N GLU A 9 1.39 6.40 -13.58
CA GLU A 9 1.05 7.08 -12.32
C GLU A 9 0.15 6.12 -11.53
N SER A 10 0.72 5.00 -11.10
CA SER A 10 -0.02 4.00 -10.34
C SER A 10 -0.40 4.63 -9.01
N THR A 11 -1.69 4.72 -8.69
CA THR A 11 -2.18 5.30 -7.43
C THR A 11 -2.69 4.19 -6.54
N LEU A 12 -2.25 4.16 -5.28
CA LEU A 12 -2.81 3.29 -4.25
C LEU A 12 -3.77 4.10 -3.39
N VAL A 13 -5.04 3.69 -3.37
CA VAL A 13 -6.03 4.28 -2.47
C VAL A 13 -6.07 3.47 -1.18
N VAL A 14 -6.01 4.16 -0.04
CA VAL A 14 -6.15 3.59 1.29
C VAL A 14 -7.43 4.12 1.91
N THR A 15 -8.27 3.25 2.46
CA THR A 15 -9.53 3.63 3.12
C THR A 15 -9.73 2.86 4.41
N VAL A 16 -10.67 3.29 5.24
CA VAL A 16 -11.15 2.52 6.40
C VAL A 16 -12.56 2.02 6.06
N ASN A 17 -12.81 0.71 6.19
CA ASN A 17 -14.16 0.16 6.06
C ASN A 17 -14.41 -0.89 7.15
N SER A 18 -15.44 -0.68 7.97
CA SER A 18 -15.72 -1.53 9.14
C SER A 18 -16.30 -2.90 8.80
N SER A 19 -16.70 -3.16 7.55
CA SER A 19 -17.16 -4.48 7.12
C SER A 19 -16.02 -5.32 6.55
N SER A 20 -15.39 -6.12 7.42
CA SER A 20 -14.80 -7.44 7.17
C SER A 20 -14.56 -7.92 5.73
N GLU A 21 -13.81 -7.18 4.91
CA GLU A 21 -13.18 -7.68 3.69
C GLU A 21 -11.71 -7.23 3.69
N PHE A 22 -10.94 -7.87 4.57
CA PHE A 22 -9.49 -7.82 4.50
C PHE A 22 -9.00 -8.98 3.64
N HIS A 23 -8.17 -8.63 2.65
CA HIS A 23 -7.61 -9.48 1.58
C HIS A 23 -8.55 -9.68 0.39
N GLY A 24 -8.31 -8.96 -0.71
CA GLY A 24 -9.04 -9.17 -1.96
C GLY A 24 -8.39 -8.58 -3.21
N ASP A 25 -8.28 -7.25 -3.31
CA ASP A 25 -8.24 -6.65 -4.66
C ASP A 25 -6.86 -6.28 -5.22
N ILE A 26 -5.77 -6.42 -4.47
CA ILE A 26 -4.44 -6.10 -5.02
C ILE A 26 -4.00 -7.20 -6.02
N THR A 27 -4.26 -8.48 -5.74
CA THR A 27 -3.84 -9.59 -6.62
C THR A 27 -4.68 -9.68 -7.89
N ASP A 28 -5.99 -9.49 -7.79
CA ASP A 28 -6.90 -9.55 -8.97
C ASP A 28 -6.72 -8.32 -9.88
N GLY A 29 -6.48 -7.14 -9.31
CA GLY A 29 -6.19 -5.92 -10.08
C GLY A 29 -4.90 -6.01 -10.90
N ILE A 30 -3.86 -6.66 -10.36
CA ILE A 30 -2.59 -6.88 -11.07
C ILE A 30 -2.75 -7.88 -12.23
N GLU A 31 -3.61 -8.90 -12.09
CA GLU A 31 -3.91 -9.88 -13.14
C GLU A 31 -4.83 -9.31 -14.24
N ALA A 32 -5.76 -8.42 -13.90
CA ALA A 32 -6.69 -7.78 -14.83
C ALA A 32 -5.99 -6.82 -15.80
N LEU A 33 -5.00 -6.05 -15.33
CA LEU A 33 -4.19 -5.15 -16.16
C LEU A 33 -3.43 -5.89 -17.28
N LYS A 34 -3.08 -7.17 -17.08
CA LYS A 34 -2.42 -8.01 -18.09
C LYS A 34 -3.35 -8.43 -19.23
N ARG A 35 -4.69 -8.39 -19.04
CA ARG A 35 -5.67 -8.96 -19.98
C ARG A 35 -6.27 -7.92 -20.96
N GLY A 36 -5.91 -6.65 -20.81
CA GLY A 36 -6.33 -5.59 -21.75
C GLY A 36 -7.81 -5.21 -21.66
N ASP A 37 -8.50 -5.57 -20.58
CA ASP A 37 -9.81 -5.03 -20.24
C ASP A 37 -9.57 -3.87 -19.26
N ALA A 38 -9.61 -2.64 -19.77
CA ALA A 38 -9.45 -1.43 -18.98
C ALA A 38 -10.72 -1.22 -18.13
N VAL A 39 -10.85 -2.02 -17.09
CA VAL A 39 -11.55 -1.56 -15.91
C VAL A 39 -10.51 -0.78 -15.13
N ASP A 40 -10.76 0.52 -14.93
CA ASP A 40 -9.99 1.41 -14.05
C ASP A 40 -10.06 0.90 -12.59
N PHE A 41 -9.46 -0.26 -12.32
CA PHE A 41 -9.29 -0.77 -10.96
C PHE A 41 -8.16 0.02 -10.33
N THR A 42 -8.49 1.09 -9.63
CA THR A 42 -7.56 1.74 -8.71
C THR A 42 -7.34 0.78 -7.53
N PRO A 43 -6.14 0.20 -7.37
CA PRO A 43 -5.87 -0.72 -6.28
C PRO A 43 -6.19 -0.03 -4.95
N THR A 44 -7.05 -0.67 -4.16
CA THR A 44 -7.57 -0.12 -2.90
C THR A 44 -7.22 -1.03 -1.73
N LEU A 45 -6.60 -0.47 -0.69
CA LEU A 45 -6.31 -1.14 0.57
C LEU A 45 -7.25 -0.61 1.65
N SER A 46 -8.11 -1.48 2.17
CA SER A 46 -9.02 -1.15 3.27
C SER A 46 -8.40 -1.53 4.61
N PHE A 47 -8.52 -0.65 5.60
CA PHE A 47 -8.16 -0.87 7.01
C PHE A 47 -9.41 -1.14 7.86
N THR A 48 -9.26 -1.94 8.93
CA THR A 48 -10.40 -2.40 9.74
C THR A 48 -10.92 -1.29 10.66
N SER A 49 -10.06 -0.34 10.97
CA SER A 49 -10.32 0.78 11.88
C SER A 49 -9.36 1.92 11.59
N TYR A 50 -9.71 3.11 12.09
CA TYR A 50 -8.83 4.27 12.01
C TYR A 50 -7.53 4.06 12.80
N ASP A 51 -7.61 3.43 13.97
CA ASP A 51 -6.43 3.07 14.76
C ASP A 51 -5.49 2.14 13.99
N ASP A 52 -6.03 1.09 13.35
CA ASP A 52 -5.26 0.14 12.53
C ASP A 52 -4.52 0.83 11.35
N LEU A 53 -5.19 1.79 10.70
CA LEU A 53 -4.58 2.63 9.67
C LEU A 53 -3.46 3.50 10.26
N MET A 54 -3.71 4.19 11.36
CA MET A 54 -2.74 5.12 11.98
C MET A 54 -1.54 4.41 12.61
N GLU A 55 -1.73 3.20 13.14
CA GLU A 55 -0.65 2.33 13.63
C GLU A 55 0.18 1.73 12.50
N THR A 56 -0.40 1.59 11.31
CA THR A 56 0.29 1.02 10.13
C THR A 56 0.97 2.09 9.30
N LEU A 57 0.25 3.14 8.90
CA LEU A 57 0.73 4.26 8.10
C LEU A 57 1.14 5.44 8.99
N THR A 58 1.98 5.15 9.98
CA THR A 58 2.58 6.19 10.82
C THR A 58 3.41 7.16 9.97
N PRO A 59 3.65 8.40 10.41
CA PRO A 59 4.51 9.35 9.70
C PRO A 59 5.87 8.74 9.32
N ARG A 60 6.45 7.96 10.24
CA ARG A 60 7.75 7.29 10.06
C ARG A 60 7.72 6.22 8.96
N VAL A 61 6.57 5.59 8.75
CA VAL A 61 6.35 4.61 7.68
C VAL A 61 6.13 5.33 6.34
N LEU A 62 5.43 6.46 6.35
CA LEU A 62 5.27 7.30 5.16
C LEU A 62 6.63 7.84 4.69
N ASP A 63 7.48 8.33 5.61
CA ASP A 63 8.87 8.72 5.31
C ASP A 63 9.68 7.56 4.69
N LEU A 64 9.47 6.33 5.20
CA LEU A 64 10.13 5.14 4.66
C LEU A 64 9.67 4.83 3.23
N ILE A 65 8.36 4.91 2.96
CA ILE A 65 7.80 4.70 1.61
C ILE A 65 8.34 5.76 0.64
N GLU A 66 8.34 7.02 1.04
CA GLU A 66 8.89 8.13 0.25
C GLU A 66 10.38 7.92 -0.04
N ALA A 67 11.17 7.55 0.97
CA ALA A 67 12.61 7.30 0.81
C ALA A 67 12.89 6.16 -0.16
N ILE A 68 12.13 5.05 -0.10
CA ILE A 68 12.27 3.93 -1.04
C ILE A 68 11.95 4.39 -2.46
N ARG A 69 10.89 5.20 -2.63
CA ARG A 69 10.52 5.73 -3.95
C ARG A 69 11.55 6.69 -4.52
N ARG A 70 12.09 7.59 -3.69
CA ARG A 70 13.01 8.64 -4.14
C ARG A 70 14.42 8.13 -4.39
N GLU A 71 14.90 7.24 -3.52
CA GLU A 71 16.31 6.81 -3.52
C GLU A 71 16.49 5.40 -4.08
N GLU A 72 15.39 4.68 -4.31
CA GLU A 72 15.38 3.38 -4.98
C GLU A 72 16.44 2.37 -4.44
N PRO A 73 16.58 2.23 -3.10
CA PRO A 73 17.67 1.50 -2.48
C PRO A 73 17.72 0.06 -2.99
N ALA A 74 18.91 -0.48 -3.23
CA ALA A 74 19.09 -1.82 -3.80
C ALA A 74 18.87 -2.94 -2.76
N SER A 75 18.74 -2.61 -1.47
CA SER A 75 18.54 -3.59 -0.40
C SER A 75 17.88 -3.00 0.85
N ILE A 76 17.38 -3.88 1.74
CA ILE A 76 16.90 -3.51 3.09
C ILE A 76 17.98 -2.77 3.90
N ASN A 77 19.24 -3.23 3.81
CA ASN A 77 20.36 -2.60 4.54
C ASN A 77 20.63 -1.18 4.05
N GLU A 78 20.56 -0.97 2.74
CA GLU A 78 20.72 0.35 2.14
C GLU A 78 19.55 1.26 2.49
N THR A 79 18.33 0.72 2.43
CA THR A 79 17.12 1.44 2.87
C THR A 79 17.29 1.96 4.29
N ALA A 80 17.76 1.12 5.21
CA ALA A 80 18.00 1.50 6.60
C ALA A 80 19.05 2.61 6.76
N ARG A 81 20.08 2.63 5.91
CA ARG A 81 21.09 3.72 5.89
C ARG A 81 20.51 5.03 5.36
N VAL A 82 19.69 4.96 4.32
CA VAL A 82 19.03 6.12 3.72
C VAL A 82 18.16 6.85 4.75
N VAL A 83 17.38 6.10 5.53
CA VAL A 83 16.49 6.68 6.54
C VAL A 83 17.16 6.88 7.92
N ASP A 84 18.45 6.57 8.06
CA ASP A 84 19.21 6.60 9.32
C ASP A 84 18.53 5.83 10.47
N ARG A 85 18.20 4.54 10.23
CA ARG A 85 17.49 3.67 11.19
C ARG A 85 18.14 2.30 11.33
N ASP A 86 17.84 1.63 12.44
CA ASP A 86 18.25 0.23 12.64
C ASP A 86 17.63 -0.70 11.60
N VAL A 87 18.48 -1.53 10.99
CA VAL A 87 18.11 -2.53 9.97
C VAL A 87 16.98 -3.44 10.43
N LYS A 88 16.99 -3.86 11.71
CA LYS A 88 15.97 -4.76 12.25
C LYS A 88 14.58 -4.12 12.19
N ASN A 89 14.47 -2.87 12.65
CA ASN A 89 13.21 -2.14 12.65
C ASN A 89 12.70 -1.94 11.21
N VAL A 90 13.59 -1.52 10.31
CA VAL A 90 13.27 -1.32 8.89
C VAL A 90 12.85 -2.64 8.24
N HIS A 91 13.51 -3.75 8.53
CA HIS A 91 13.12 -5.05 8.03
C HIS A 91 11.70 -5.44 8.48
N GLU A 92 11.37 -5.25 9.76
CA GLU A 92 10.04 -5.54 10.31
C GLU A 92 8.96 -4.67 9.65
N GLU A 93 9.22 -3.38 9.45
CA GLU A 93 8.30 -2.47 8.76
C GLU A 93 8.12 -2.84 7.28
N LEU A 94 9.22 -3.05 6.54
CA LEU A 94 9.15 -3.46 5.13
C LEU A 94 8.42 -4.80 4.98
N SER A 95 8.62 -5.74 5.90
CA SER A 95 7.91 -7.02 5.91
C SER A 95 6.40 -6.84 6.14
N ARG A 96 6.00 -5.88 6.98
CA ARG A 96 4.59 -5.54 7.20
C ARG A 96 4.00 -4.89 5.95
N LEU A 97 4.69 -3.91 5.37
CA LEU A 97 4.26 -3.25 4.14
C LEU A 97 4.13 -4.22 2.96
N ALA A 98 5.01 -5.23 2.89
CA ALA A 98 4.93 -6.26 1.86
C ALA A 98 3.72 -7.18 2.05
N GLN A 99 3.37 -7.52 3.31
CA GLN A 99 2.16 -8.30 3.61
C GLN A 99 0.88 -7.55 3.24
N LEU A 100 0.89 -6.22 3.36
CA LEU A 100 -0.22 -5.35 2.96
C LEU A 100 -0.26 -5.08 1.44
N GLY A 101 0.73 -5.57 0.69
CA GLY A 101 0.84 -5.32 -0.74
C GLY A 101 1.20 -3.87 -1.08
N ILE A 102 1.66 -3.06 -0.13
CA ILE A 102 2.11 -1.68 -0.36
C ILE A 102 3.48 -1.68 -1.07
N ILE A 103 4.33 -2.64 -0.74
CA ILE A 103 5.61 -2.85 -1.42
C ILE A 103 5.75 -4.30 -1.86
N PHE A 104 6.69 -4.56 -2.77
CA PHE A 104 7.15 -5.90 -3.07
C PHE A 104 8.67 -5.96 -2.90
N PHE A 105 9.19 -7.17 -2.71
CA PHE A 105 10.62 -7.40 -2.75
C PHE A 105 11.01 -7.99 -4.09
N GLU A 106 11.92 -7.33 -4.79
CA GLU A 106 12.61 -7.93 -5.92
C GLU A 106 13.88 -8.64 -5.42
N GLU A 107 14.09 -9.86 -5.88
CA GLU A 107 15.32 -10.59 -5.61
C GLU A 107 16.41 -10.10 -6.57
N ASN A 108 17.39 -9.36 -6.02
CA ASN A 108 18.59 -8.98 -6.75
C ASN A 108 19.78 -9.77 -6.22
N GLY A 109 19.94 -11.00 -6.72
CA GLY A 109 20.93 -11.95 -6.23
C GLY A 109 20.63 -12.43 -4.81
N GLN A 110 21.49 -12.08 -3.84
CA GLN A 110 21.30 -12.42 -2.42
C GLN A 110 20.57 -11.33 -1.61
N SER A 111 20.25 -10.20 -2.24
CA SER A 111 19.63 -9.05 -1.57
C SER A 111 18.16 -8.91 -1.95
N LYS A 112 17.33 -8.60 -0.96
CA LYS A 112 15.93 -8.22 -1.16
C LYS A 112 15.84 -6.71 -1.35
N ARG A 113 15.49 -6.28 -2.56
CA ARG A 113 15.28 -4.88 -2.90
C ARG A 113 13.81 -4.52 -2.64
N PRO A 114 13.48 -3.58 -1.74
CA PRO A 114 12.12 -3.11 -1.60
C PRO A 114 11.74 -2.21 -2.78
N VAL A 115 10.55 -2.43 -3.35
CA VAL A 115 10.01 -1.65 -4.46
C VAL A 115 8.58 -1.23 -4.12
N VAL A 116 8.33 0.08 -4.17
CA VAL A 116 6.99 0.66 -4.09
C VAL A 116 6.47 0.77 -5.53
N TRP A 117 5.30 0.24 -5.81
CA TRP A 117 4.75 0.13 -7.17
C TRP A 117 3.78 1.26 -7.55
N PHE A 118 3.43 2.14 -6.61
CA PHE A 118 2.56 3.32 -6.78
C PHE A 118 3.30 4.65 -6.54
N ASP A 119 2.99 5.66 -7.33
CA ASP A 119 3.63 6.98 -7.31
C ASP A 119 2.86 7.94 -6.41
N GLU A 120 1.56 7.69 -6.22
CA GLU A 120 0.69 8.45 -5.33
C GLU A 120 -0.02 7.52 -4.34
N LEU A 121 -0.04 7.94 -3.06
CA LEU A 121 -0.79 7.29 -1.99
C LEU A 121 -1.94 8.23 -1.57
N LEU A 122 -3.18 7.84 -1.87
CA LEU A 122 -4.37 8.60 -1.49
C LEU A 122 -5.03 7.95 -0.28
N ILE A 123 -5.05 8.66 0.86
CA ILE A 123 -5.79 8.23 2.04
C ILE A 123 -7.18 8.86 2.00
N ASN A 124 -8.20 8.06 1.74
CA ASN A 124 -9.60 8.47 1.77
C ASN A 124 -10.25 8.05 3.10
N LEU A 125 -10.78 9.02 3.84
CA LEU A 125 -11.47 8.78 5.10
C LEU A 125 -12.93 9.25 4.95
N PRO A 126 -13.85 8.36 4.57
CA PRO A 126 -15.26 8.72 4.49
C PRO A 126 -15.81 8.96 5.90
N PHE A 127 -16.22 10.19 6.18
CA PHE A 127 -16.97 10.55 7.38
C PHE A 127 -18.46 10.54 7.05
N ASP A 128 -19.01 9.35 6.76
CA ASP A 128 -20.46 9.22 6.57
C ASP A 128 -21.15 9.04 7.93
N PRO A 129 -22.18 9.84 8.28
CA PRO A 129 -22.90 9.68 9.55
C PRO A 129 -23.71 8.38 9.65
N GLU A 130 -23.83 7.58 8.58
CA GLU A 130 -24.67 6.39 8.51
C GLU A 130 -23.88 5.08 8.38
N ALA A 131 -22.67 5.00 8.94
CA ALA A 131 -21.95 3.73 9.16
C ALA A 131 -21.96 3.29 10.64
N GLY A 132 -22.89 3.83 11.43
CA GLY A 132 -23.18 3.39 12.79
C GLY A 132 -24.36 2.42 12.79
N ASP A 133 -24.08 1.14 13.01
CA ASP A 133 -24.97 0.22 13.74
C ASP A 133 -26.42 0.09 13.21
N THR A 134 -26.64 -0.77 12.21
CA THR A 134 -27.94 -1.47 12.14
C THR A 134 -27.82 -2.77 12.90
N THR A 135 -28.00 -2.67 14.22
CA THR A 135 -28.73 -3.69 14.96
C THR A 135 -30.08 -3.91 14.28
N ALA A 136 -30.26 -5.08 13.67
CA ALA A 136 -31.58 -5.58 13.29
C ALA A 136 -31.91 -6.78 14.20
N ALA A 137 -32.10 -6.50 15.50
CA ALA A 137 -32.91 -7.37 16.34
C ALA A 137 -34.32 -7.42 15.74
N THR A 138 -34.76 -8.62 15.35
CA THR A 138 -36.09 -8.87 14.77
C THR A 138 -36.99 -9.47 15.87
N PRO A 139 -38.24 -9.00 16.03
CA PRO A 139 -39.15 -9.41 17.12
C PRO A 139 -39.68 -10.84 17.01
#